data_AF-A0A7S1AHC9-F1
#
_entry.id   AF-A0A7S1AHC9-F1
#
_cell.length_a   1.000
_cell.length_b   1.000
_cell.length_c   1.000
_cell.angle_alpha   90.00
_cell.angle_beta   90.00
_cell.angle_gamma   90.00
#
_symmetry.space_group_name_H-M   'P 1'
#
loop_
_entity.id
_entity.type
_entity.pdbx_description
1 polymer ?
#
loop_
_entity_poly.entity_id
_entity_poly.type
_entity_poly.pdbx_seq_one_letter_code
_entity_poly.pdbx_strand_id
1 'polypeptide(L)'
;QIIDSRGNPTVEADVHTHKGMFRAAVPSGASTGIHEAVELRDGDKTKFLGKGVQKAVESINTIISPALKGMDPKNQSEVDQKMIDLDGTPNKAKLGANAILAVSLATAKAGAAEKEVPLYRHIADLAGNPKLYLPVPAFNIIN
;
A
#
# COMPACT_ATOMS: atom_id res chain seq x y z
N GLN A 1 5.28 6.37 -9.54
CA GLN A 1 6.46 6.62 -8.68
C GLN A 1 6.43 8.08 -8.26
N ILE A 2 6.58 8.34 -6.97
CA ILE A 2 6.71 9.69 -6.39
C ILE A 2 8.00 9.76 -5.53
N ILE A 3 8.24 10.86 -4.84
CA ILE A 3 9.43 11.07 -3.99
C ILE A 3 9.00 11.15 -2.51
N ASP A 4 9.70 10.42 -1.63
CA ASP A 4 9.48 10.43 -0.18
C ASP A 4 10.12 11.65 0.50
N SER A 5 9.88 11.81 1.81
CA SER A 5 10.43 12.93 2.60
C SER A 5 11.95 13.01 2.67
N ARG A 6 12.66 11.95 2.25
CA ARG A 6 14.13 11.87 2.21
C ARG A 6 14.67 12.02 0.78
N GLY A 7 13.83 12.36 -0.19
CA GLY A 7 14.25 12.50 -1.59
C GLY A 7 14.42 11.17 -2.35
N ASN A 8 13.98 10.04 -1.79
CA ASN A 8 14.08 8.74 -2.45
C ASN A 8 12.75 8.39 -3.16
N PRO A 9 12.80 7.64 -4.28
CA PRO A 9 11.58 7.15 -4.91
C PRO A 9 10.71 6.29 -3.98
N THR A 10 9.40 6.39 -4.11
CA THR A 10 8.43 5.45 -3.53
C THR A 10 7.22 5.24 -4.43
N VAL A 11 6.39 4.26 -4.07
CA VAL A 11 5.21 3.84 -4.83
C VAL A 11 4.00 4.67 -4.38
N GLU A 12 3.23 5.13 -5.36
CA GLU A 12 1.89 5.69 -5.20
C GLU A 12 0.96 4.91 -6.13
N ALA A 13 -0.23 4.56 -5.65
CA ALA A 13 -1.25 3.86 -6.41
C ALA A 13 -2.56 4.65 -6.38
N ASP A 14 -3.24 4.68 -7.52
CA ASP A 14 -4.56 5.26 -7.71
C ASP A 14 -5.56 4.15 -8.05
N VAL A 15 -6.51 3.91 -7.15
CA VAL A 15 -7.64 2.99 -7.36
C VAL A 15 -8.85 3.80 -7.83
N HIS A 16 -9.42 3.39 -8.96
CA HIS A 16 -10.59 4.06 -9.55
C HIS A 16 -11.83 3.20 -9.34
N THR A 17 -12.90 3.82 -8.83
CA THR A 17 -14.23 3.22 -8.74
C THR A 17 -15.26 4.21 -9.28
N HIS A 18 -16.53 3.80 -9.30
CA HIS A 18 -17.62 4.71 -9.66
C HIS A 18 -17.79 5.88 -8.66
N LYS A 19 -17.22 5.78 -7.45
CA LYS A 19 -17.20 6.86 -6.44
C LYS A 19 -16.06 7.87 -6.65
N GLY A 20 -15.08 7.57 -7.52
CA GLY A 20 -13.97 8.46 -7.83
C GLY A 20 -12.60 7.77 -7.82
N MET A 21 -11.55 8.58 -7.65
CA MET A 21 -10.17 8.14 -7.58
C MET A 21 -9.65 8.23 -6.14
N PHE A 22 -9.03 7.14 -5.67
CA PHE A 22 -8.51 6.99 -4.31
C PHE A 22 -7.02 6.69 -4.35
N ARG A 23 -6.24 7.54 -3.69
CA ARG A 23 -4.78 7.53 -3.77
C ARG A 23 -4.13 7.08 -2.47
N ALA A 24 -3.10 6.26 -2.55
CA ALA A 24 -2.22 5.99 -1.42
C ALA A 24 -0.76 5.89 -1.85
N ALA A 25 0.13 6.44 -1.01
CA ALA A 25 1.56 6.32 -1.15
C ALA A 25 2.15 5.49 -0.01
N VAL A 26 3.22 4.77 -0.29
CA VAL A 26 3.85 3.88 0.69
C VAL A 26 5.07 4.55 1.33
N PRO A 27 5.20 4.54 2.66
CA PRO A 27 6.41 5.02 3.32
C PRO A 27 7.57 4.05 3.06
N SER A 28 8.81 4.56 3.10
CA SER A 28 10.01 3.73 3.07
C SER A 28 10.74 3.81 4.40
N GLY A 29 11.09 2.65 4.96
CA GLY A 29 11.91 2.54 6.16
C GLY A 29 13.38 2.88 5.93
N ALA A 30 14.11 3.17 7.00
CA ALA A 30 15.58 3.24 6.99
C ALA A 30 16.21 1.95 7.57
N SER A 31 15.53 1.35 8.54
CA SER A 31 15.92 0.11 9.21
C SER A 31 15.02 -1.00 8.69
N THR A 32 15.56 -1.87 7.85
CA THR A 32 14.85 -3.03 7.31
C THR A 32 15.25 -4.26 8.12
N GLY A 33 14.39 -4.69 9.04
CA GLY A 33 14.60 -5.95 9.74
C GLY A 33 14.63 -7.13 8.76
N ILE A 34 15.44 -8.15 9.03
CA ILE A 34 15.60 -9.34 8.16
C ILE A 34 14.30 -10.14 7.96
N HIS A 35 13.29 -9.91 8.80
CA HIS A 35 11.99 -10.57 8.75
C HIS A 35 10.88 -9.69 8.17
N GLU A 36 11.20 -8.48 7.73
CA GLU A 36 10.22 -7.59 7.10
C GLU A 36 9.85 -8.07 5.69
N ALA A 37 8.66 -7.67 5.26
CA ALA A 37 8.25 -7.85 3.87
C ALA A 37 9.14 -6.98 2.96
N VAL A 38 9.44 -7.49 1.77
CA VAL A 38 10.47 -6.89 0.91
C VAL A 38 9.97 -5.63 0.23
N GLU A 39 10.60 -4.50 0.52
CA GLU A 39 10.48 -3.29 -0.30
C GLU A 39 11.25 -3.49 -1.62
N LEU A 40 10.53 -3.65 -2.73
CA LEU A 40 11.16 -3.92 -4.03
C LEU A 40 11.75 -2.62 -4.63
N ARG A 41 13.07 -2.66 -4.88
CA ARG A 41 13.86 -1.59 -5.50
C ARG A 41 14.44 -2.04 -6.84
N ASP A 42 14.69 -1.08 -7.72
CA ASP A 42 15.16 -1.35 -9.08
C ASP A 42 16.60 -1.87 -9.13
N GLY A 43 17.47 -1.35 -8.26
CA GLY A 43 18.90 -1.70 -8.18
C GLY A 43 19.78 -1.03 -9.23
N ASP A 44 19.22 -0.20 -10.12
CA ASP A 44 19.97 0.56 -11.13
C ASP A 44 20.74 1.72 -10.48
N LYS A 45 22.05 1.53 -10.25
CA LYS A 45 22.92 2.54 -9.61
C LYS A 45 23.00 3.86 -10.37
N THR A 46 22.67 3.88 -11.66
CA THR A 46 22.70 5.10 -12.48
C THR A 46 21.50 6.02 -12.21
N LYS A 47 20.44 5.51 -11.58
CA LYS A 47 19.20 6.25 -11.27
C LYS A 47 18.89 6.17 -9.79
N PHE A 48 18.74 7.32 -9.13
CA PHE A 48 18.39 7.39 -7.70
C PHE A 48 19.26 6.48 -6.81
N LEU A 49 20.54 6.28 -7.18
CA LEU A 49 21.48 5.42 -6.45
C LEU A 49 20.98 3.97 -6.26
N GLY A 50 20.19 3.44 -7.21
CA GLY A 50 19.60 2.09 -7.14
C GLY A 50 18.25 2.02 -6.43
N LYS A 51 17.73 3.14 -5.92
CA LYS A 51 16.49 3.19 -5.12
C LYS A 51 15.22 3.44 -5.94
N GLY A 52 15.28 3.36 -7.27
CA GLY A 52 14.08 3.39 -8.10
C GLY A 52 13.05 2.33 -7.67
N VAL A 53 11.78 2.54 -8.00
CA VAL A 53 10.68 1.59 -7.70
C VAL A 53 9.85 1.27 -8.96
N GLN A 54 10.44 1.39 -10.14
CA GLN A 54 9.75 1.13 -11.40
C GLN A 54 9.28 -0.32 -11.50
N LYS A 55 10.04 -1.30 -11.00
CA LYS A 55 9.62 -2.71 -10.97
C LYS A 55 8.35 -2.93 -10.12
N ALA A 56 8.26 -2.24 -8.98
CA ALA A 56 7.08 -2.30 -8.12
C ALA A 56 5.87 -1.61 -8.78
N VAL A 57 6.08 -0.46 -9.41
CA VAL A 57 5.04 0.26 -10.18
C VAL A 57 4.57 -0.58 -11.37
N GLU A 58 5.47 -1.24 -12.08
CA GLU A 58 5.14 -2.15 -13.17
C GLU A 58 4.30 -3.32 -12.67
N SER A 59 4.68 -3.94 -11.55
CA SER A 59 3.92 -5.02 -10.91
C SER A 59 2.48 -4.60 -10.59
N ILE A 60 2.26 -3.36 -10.14
CA ILE A 60 0.90 -2.82 -9.96
C ILE A 60 0.16 -2.77 -11.30
N ASN A 61 0.75 -2.13 -12.30
CA ASN A 61 0.05 -1.83 -13.55
C ASN A 61 -0.23 -3.06 -14.41
N THR A 62 0.68 -4.04 -14.43
CA THR A 62 0.61 -5.18 -15.37
C THR A 62 0.12 -6.46 -14.72
N ILE A 63 0.26 -6.62 -13.40
CA ILE A 63 -0.09 -7.88 -12.69
C ILE A 63 -1.25 -7.66 -11.71
N ILE A 64 -1.11 -6.73 -10.76
CA ILE A 64 -2.11 -6.54 -9.70
C ILE A 64 -3.39 -5.92 -10.25
N SER A 65 -3.28 -4.83 -11.01
CA SER A 65 -4.42 -4.09 -11.58
C SER A 65 -5.40 -4.98 -12.35
N PRO A 66 -4.99 -5.80 -13.35
CA PRO A 66 -5.92 -6.67 -14.05
C PRO A 66 -6.54 -7.76 -13.15
N ALA A 67 -5.81 -8.24 -12.13
CA ALA A 67 -6.27 -9.29 -11.24
C ALA A 67 -7.34 -8.84 -10.23
N LEU A 68 -7.40 -7.53 -9.92
CA LEU A 68 -8.34 -6.95 -8.96
C LEU A 68 -9.58 -6.29 -9.60
N LYS A 69 -9.61 -6.17 -10.94
CA LYS A 69 -10.75 -5.57 -11.64
C LYS A 69 -12.05 -6.30 -11.31
N GLY A 70 -13.06 -5.54 -10.91
CA GLY A 70 -14.40 -6.05 -10.60
C GLY A 70 -14.58 -6.52 -9.15
N MET A 71 -13.54 -6.49 -8.31
CA MET A 71 -13.68 -6.79 -6.88
C MET A 71 -14.34 -5.63 -6.13
N ASP A 72 -15.09 -5.95 -5.07
CA ASP A 72 -15.72 -4.95 -4.20
C ASP A 72 -14.66 -4.38 -3.22
N PRO A 73 -14.39 -3.06 -3.24
CA PRO A 73 -13.41 -2.45 -2.34
C PRO A 73 -13.80 -2.52 -0.86
N LYS A 74 -15.06 -2.85 -0.52
CA LYS A 74 -15.48 -3.10 0.87
C LYS A 74 -14.92 -4.42 1.42
N ASN A 75 -14.61 -5.38 0.56
CA ASN A 75 -14.09 -6.70 0.92
C ASN A 75 -12.56 -6.68 1.01
N GLN A 76 -12.03 -5.85 1.91
CA GLN A 76 -10.58 -5.62 2.06
C GLN A 76 -9.79 -6.94 2.18
N SER A 77 -10.26 -7.88 3.00
CA SER A 77 -9.60 -9.18 3.20
C SER A 77 -9.50 -10.00 1.91
N GLU A 78 -10.52 -9.94 1.05
CA GLU A 78 -10.52 -10.67 -0.23
C GLU A 78 -9.53 -10.06 -1.22
N VAL A 79 -9.50 -8.72 -1.30
CA VAL A 79 -8.55 -7.98 -2.14
C VAL A 79 -7.12 -8.22 -1.68
N ASP A 80 -6.86 -8.12 -0.38
CA ASP A 80 -5.53 -8.36 0.18
C ASP A 80 -5.09 -9.81 -0.01
N GLN A 81 -5.97 -10.78 0.22
CA GLN A 81 -5.66 -12.20 0.01
C GLN A 81 -5.36 -12.48 -1.46
N LYS A 82 -6.13 -11.90 -2.40
CA LYS A 82 -5.88 -12.02 -3.83
C LYS A 82 -4.48 -11.52 -4.22
N MET A 83 -4.03 -10.40 -3.65
CA MET A 83 -2.67 -9.88 -3.89
C MET A 83 -1.59 -10.74 -3.24
N ILE A 84 -1.83 -11.25 -2.03
CA ILE A 84 -0.91 -12.16 -1.33
C ILE A 84 -0.72 -13.46 -2.14
N ASP A 85 -1.81 -14.04 -2.63
CA ASP A 85 -1.77 -15.27 -3.43
C ASP A 85 -1.09 -15.04 -4.79
N LEU A 86 -1.29 -13.87 -5.40
CA LEU A 86 -0.68 -13.49 -6.68
C LEU A 86 0.85 -13.34 -6.58
N ASP A 87 1.32 -12.82 -5.43
CA ASP A 87 2.74 -12.79 -5.10
C ASP A 87 3.27 -14.20 -4.80
N GLY A 88 2.60 -14.95 -3.94
CA GLY A 88 2.91 -16.34 -3.62
C GLY A 88 4.19 -16.55 -2.80
N THR A 89 4.84 -15.49 -2.32
CA THR A 89 6.02 -15.59 -1.45
C THR A 89 5.67 -15.19 -0.01
N PRO A 90 6.33 -15.78 1.01
CA PRO A 90 6.02 -15.49 2.41
C PRO A 90 6.32 -14.02 2.79
N ASN A 91 7.22 -13.36 2.08
CA ASN A 91 7.71 -12.01 2.36
C ASN A 91 7.38 -10.99 1.26
N LYS A 92 6.47 -11.30 0.33
CA LYS A 92 6.03 -10.38 -0.74
C LYS A 92 7.15 -9.94 -1.69
N ALA A 93 8.17 -10.79 -1.88
CA ALA A 93 9.37 -10.46 -2.64
C ALA A 93 9.18 -10.46 -4.15
N LYS A 94 8.13 -11.10 -4.67
CA LYS A 94 7.91 -11.23 -6.12
C LYS A 94 7.33 -9.95 -6.72
N LEU A 95 6.28 -9.41 -6.11
CA LEU A 95 5.61 -8.18 -6.54
C LEU A 95 6.14 -6.95 -5.79
N GLY A 96 6.70 -7.16 -4.60
CA GLY A 96 7.12 -6.11 -3.69
C GLY A 96 6.02 -5.75 -2.69
N ALA A 97 6.37 -5.72 -1.40
CA ALA A 97 5.47 -5.31 -0.33
C ALA A 97 4.98 -3.86 -0.53
N ASN A 98 5.84 -2.99 -1.08
CA ASN A 98 5.49 -1.62 -1.46
C ASN A 98 4.48 -1.54 -2.61
N ALA A 99 4.45 -2.50 -3.53
CA ALA A 99 3.40 -2.56 -4.55
C ALA A 99 2.06 -2.96 -3.94
N ILE A 100 2.04 -4.06 -3.17
CA ILE A 100 0.83 -4.61 -2.55
C ILE A 100 0.23 -3.60 -1.55
N LEU A 101 1.05 -3.00 -0.69
CA LEU A 101 0.58 -2.07 0.33
C LEU A 101 -0.04 -0.80 -0.28
N ALA A 102 0.52 -0.28 -1.38
CA ALA A 102 -0.02 0.91 -2.04
C ALA A 102 -1.46 0.67 -2.51
N VAL A 103 -1.70 -0.48 -3.16
CA VAL A 103 -3.02 -0.85 -3.66
C VAL A 103 -3.97 -1.20 -2.51
N SER A 104 -3.49 -1.89 -1.48
CA SER A 104 -4.26 -2.23 -0.27
C SER A 104 -4.81 -0.98 0.43
N LEU A 105 -3.97 0.03 0.67
CA LEU A 105 -4.37 1.29 1.32
C LEU A 105 -5.31 2.13 0.45
N ALA A 106 -5.05 2.20 -0.87
CA ALA A 106 -5.94 2.90 -1.80
C ALA A 106 -7.32 2.22 -1.86
N THR A 107 -7.37 0.89 -1.79
CA THR A 107 -8.60 0.11 -1.73
C THR A 107 -9.38 0.39 -0.44
N ALA A 108 -8.72 0.45 0.72
CA ALA A 108 -9.39 0.79 1.99
C ALA A 108 -10.05 2.19 1.94
N LYS A 109 -9.42 3.15 1.26
CA LYS A 109 -10.02 4.48 1.01
C LYS A 109 -11.24 4.40 0.11
N ALA A 110 -11.16 3.61 -0.97
CA ALA A 110 -12.29 3.36 -1.85
C ALA A 110 -13.44 2.65 -1.11
N GLY A 111 -13.14 1.67 -0.26
CA GLY A 111 -14.12 0.93 0.55
C GLY A 111 -14.81 1.80 1.60
N ALA A 112 -14.09 2.78 2.18
CA ALA A 112 -14.68 3.77 3.06
C ALA A 112 -15.67 4.68 2.32
N ALA A 113 -15.29 5.15 1.12
CA ALA A 113 -16.16 5.98 0.28
C ALA A 113 -17.38 5.21 -0.26
N GLU A 114 -17.22 3.93 -0.58
CA GLU A 114 -18.33 3.05 -0.97
C GLU A 114 -19.35 2.88 0.17
N LYS A 115 -18.88 2.83 1.41
CA LYS A 115 -19.74 2.79 2.61
C LYS A 115 -20.24 4.16 3.07
N GLU A 116 -19.79 5.25 2.43
CA GLU A 116 -20.11 6.63 2.79
C GLU A 116 -19.74 6.98 4.24
N VAL A 117 -18.62 6.43 4.72
CA VAL A 117 -18.08 6.68 6.05
C VAL A 117 -16.66 7.24 5.99
N PRO A 118 -16.20 7.95 7.02
CA PRO A 118 -14.78 8.32 7.14
C PRO A 118 -13.87 7.09 7.18
N LEU A 119 -12.64 7.21 6.66
CA LEU A 119 -11.66 6.12 6.61
C LEU A 119 -11.42 5.46 7.98
N TYR A 120 -11.33 6.24 9.05
CA TYR A 120 -11.10 5.68 10.40
C TYR A 120 -12.25 4.76 10.85
N ARG A 121 -13.49 5.05 10.45
CA ARG A 121 -14.66 4.23 10.77
C ARG A 121 -14.64 2.93 9.96
N HIS A 122 -14.32 3.03 8.67
CA HIS A 122 -14.13 1.86 7.82
C HIS A 122 -13.05 0.91 8.36
N ILE A 123 -11.88 1.45 8.76
CA ILE A 123 -10.81 0.66 9.39
C ILE A 123 -11.28 0.02 10.70
N ALA A 124 -12.03 0.75 11.53
CA ALA A 124 -12.59 0.20 12.76
C ALA A 124 -13.56 -0.95 12.49
N ASP A 125 -14.40 -0.84 11.45
CA ASP A 125 -15.31 -1.93 11.05
C ASP A 125 -14.53 -3.16 10.57
N LEU A 126 -13.48 -2.97 9.76
CA LEU A 126 -12.61 -4.06 9.31
C LEU A 126 -11.91 -4.77 10.48
N ALA A 127 -11.53 -4.02 11.53
CA ALA A 127 -10.90 -4.56 12.72
C ALA A 127 -11.91 -5.13 13.75
N GLY A 128 -13.21 -5.07 13.48
CA GLY A 128 -14.25 -5.48 14.45
C GLY A 128 -14.30 -4.61 15.71
N ASN A 129 -13.84 -3.35 15.62
CA ASN A 129 -13.78 -2.43 16.74
C ASN A 129 -14.98 -1.46 16.77
N PRO A 130 -15.92 -1.60 17.73
CA PRO A 130 -17.07 -0.71 17.82
C PRO A 130 -16.70 0.67 18.37
N LYS A 131 -15.69 0.76 19.25
CA LYS A 131 -15.35 1.98 20.00
C LYS A 131 -14.05 2.61 19.48
N LEU A 132 -14.11 3.90 19.20
CA LEU A 132 -12.96 4.67 18.73
C LEU A 132 -12.28 5.38 19.90
N TYR A 133 -10.96 5.46 19.82
CA TYR A 133 -10.13 6.17 20.79
C TYR A 133 -9.16 7.08 20.05
N LEU A 134 -8.86 8.24 20.63
CA LEU A 134 -7.76 9.08 20.18
C LEU A 134 -6.47 8.62 20.89
N PRO A 135 -5.40 8.29 20.16
CA PRO A 135 -4.13 7.92 20.79
C PRO A 135 -3.46 9.14 21.41
N VAL A 136 -2.73 8.94 22.50
CA VAL A 136 -1.80 9.95 23.02
C VAL A 136 -0.61 10.02 22.04
N PRO A 137 -0.27 11.20 21.51
CA PRO A 137 0.83 11.33 20.55
C PRO A 137 2.19 11.17 21.24
N ALA A 138 3.05 10.32 20.68
CA ALA A 138 4.46 10.21 21.07
C ALA A 138 5.34 10.96 20.07
N PHE A 139 5.80 12.16 20.44
CA PHE A 139 6.61 13.01 19.56
C PHE A 139 8.08 12.63 19.63
N ASN A 140 8.67 12.32 18.47
CA ASN A 140 10.11 12.14 18.37
C ASN A 140 10.81 13.51 18.30
N ILE A 141 11.47 13.91 19.38
CA ILE A 141 12.07 15.24 19.54
C ILE A 141 13.59 15.26 19.37
N ILE A 142 14.26 14.10 19.47
CA ILE A 142 15.72 13.94 19.37
C ILE A 142 16.00 12.68 18.54
N ASN A 143 16.80 12.81 17.48
CA ASN A 143 17.18 11.73 16.55
C ASN A 143 18.63 11.32 16.70
#